data_AF-A0A3P1SLF0-F1
#
_entry.id   AF-A0A3P1SLF0-F1
#
_cell.length_a   1.000
_cell.length_b   1.000
_cell.length_c   1.000
_cell.angle_alpha   90.00
_cell.angle_beta   90.00
_cell.angle_gamma   90.00
#
_symmetry.space_group_name_H-M   'P 1'
#
loop_
_entity.id
_entity.type
_entity.pdbx_description
1 polymer ?
#
loop_
_entity_poly.entity_id
_entity_poly.type
_entity_poly.pdbx_seq_one_letter_code
_entity_poly.pdbx_strand_id
1 'polypeptide(L)' 'MIEDYKLILVVLFIIIVFAPVTWQAIQRRKLNPPPMASSDRKLFRLWRSDPKAYERQYGEMDRQYAEAQQKKSRKTDQ' A
#
# COMPACT_ATOMS: atom_id res chain seq x y z
N MET A 1 -36.34 7.52 24.77
CA MET A 1 -35.13 7.60 25.60
C MET A 1 -34.28 6.33 25.47
N ILE A 2 -34.71 5.15 25.93
CA ILE A 2 -33.88 3.91 25.84
C ILE A 2 -33.71 3.43 24.38
N GLU A 3 -34.76 3.48 23.55
CA GLU A 3 -34.68 3.18 22.12
C GLU A 3 -33.63 4.04 21.37
N ASP A 4 -33.51 5.32 21.72
CA ASP A 4 -32.62 6.27 21.03
C ASP A 4 -31.14 5.93 21.28
N TYR A 5 -30.81 5.50 22.49
CA TYR A 5 -29.45 5.03 22.83
C TYR A 5 -29.12 3.69 22.19
N LYS A 6 -30.13 2.86 21.90
CA LYS A 6 -29.95 1.54 21.28
C LYS A 6 -29.31 1.67 19.89
N LEU A 7 -29.78 2.64 19.11
CA LEU A 7 -29.23 2.96 17.78
C LEU A 7 -27.79 3.45 17.86
N ILE A 8 -27.49 4.33 18.82
CA ILE A 8 -26.13 4.84 19.06
C ILE A 8 -25.18 3.69 19.43
N LEU A 9 -25.61 2.79 20.31
CA LEU A 9 -24.82 1.63 20.73
C LEU A 9 -24.56 0.65 19.57
N VAL A 10 -25.54 0.43 18.70
CA VAL A 10 -25.36 -0.42 17.50
C VAL A 10 -24.35 0.20 16.54
N VAL A 11 -24.43 1.50 16.29
CA VAL A 11 -23.45 2.21 15.44
C VAL A 11 -22.05 2.15 16.04
N LEU A 12 -21.92 2.37 17.35
CA LEU A 12 -20.64 2.29 18.06
C LEU A 12 -20.04 0.87 17.97
N PHE A 13 -20.86 -0.16 18.14
CA PHE A 13 -20.45 -1.55 18.02
C PHE A 13 -19.92 -1.87 16.62
N ILE A 14 -20.65 -1.44 15.57
CA ILE A 14 -20.21 -1.61 14.18
C ILE A 14 -18.86 -0.92 13.98
N ILE A 15 -18.69 0.33 14.43
CA ILE A 15 -17.42 1.04 14.30
C ILE A 15 -16.29 0.28 15.00
N ILE A 16 -16.50 -0.21 16.22
CA ILE A 16 -15.45 -0.91 16.98
C ILE A 16 -15.05 -2.23 16.31
N VAL A 17 -16.01 -3.01 15.80
CA VAL A 17 -15.73 -4.30 15.13
C VAL A 17 -15.01 -4.08 13.79
N PHE A 18 -15.38 -3.05 13.04
CA PHE A 18 -14.83 -2.79 11.71
C PHE A 18 -13.59 -1.88 11.72
N ALA A 19 -13.35 -1.09 12.77
CA ALA A 19 -12.18 -0.23 12.92
C ALA A 19 -10.83 -0.96 12.73
N PRO A 20 -10.55 -2.11 13.37
CA PRO A 20 -9.25 -2.77 13.22
C PRO A 20 -9.04 -3.30 11.80
N VAL A 21 -10.10 -3.84 11.17
CA VAL A 21 -10.05 -4.39 9.81
C VAL A 21 -9.82 -3.27 8.79
N THR A 22 -10.58 -2.17 8.92
CA THR A 22 -10.45 -1.00 8.04
C THR A 22 -9.09 -0.33 8.22
N TRP A 23 -8.60 -0.19 9.45
CA TRP A 23 -7.26 0.33 9.74
C TRP A 23 -6.16 -0.51 9.10
N GLN A 24 -6.22 -1.84 9.24
CA GLN A 24 -5.22 -2.73 8.65
C GLN A 24 -5.26 -2.68 7.11
N ALA A 25 -6.44 -2.57 6.51
CA ALA A 25 -6.58 -2.39 5.06
C ALA A 25 -5.99 -1.05 4.58
N ILE A 26 -6.23 0.04 5.32
CA ILE A 26 -5.64 1.36 5.01
C ILE A 26 -4.12 1.30 5.11
N GLN A 27 -3.56 0.68 6.16
CA GLN A 27 -2.12 0.52 6.32
C GLN A 27 -1.49 -0.29 5.17
N ARG A 28 -2.17 -1.35 4.72
CA ARG A 28 -1.72 -2.13 3.55
C ARG A 28 -1.74 -1.32 2.25
N ARG A 29 -2.73 -0.44 2.08
CA ARG A 29 -2.82 0.46 0.91
C ARG A 29 -1.81 1.60 0.94
N LYS A 30 -1.36 2.02 2.12
CA LYS A 30 -0.30 3.04 2.26
C LYS A 30 1.10 2.52 1.91
N LEU A 31 1.29 1.20 1.84
CA LEU A 31 2.53 0.63 1.34
C LEU A 31 2.57 0.86 -0.18
N ASN A 32 3.45 1.76 -0.61
CA ASN A 32 3.83 1.93 -2.02
C ASN A 32 5.14 1.15 -2.24
N PRO A 33 5.08 -0.16 -2.52
CA PRO A 33 6.28 -0.90 -2.87
C PRO A 33 6.83 -0.39 -4.20
N PRO A 34 8.17 -0.35 -4.35
CA PRO A 34 8.79 -0.08 -5.65
C PRO A 34 8.43 -1.14 -6.69
N PRO A 35 8.54 -0.83 -8.00
CA PRO A 35 8.02 -1.69 -9.07
C PRO A 35 8.65 -3.08 -9.13
N MET A 36 9.92 -3.25 -8.78
CA MET A 36 10.51 -4.59 -8.68
C MET A 36 10.06 -5.34 -7.42
N ALA A 37 9.86 -4.66 -6.29
CA ALA A 37 9.31 -5.27 -5.08
C ALA A 37 7.83 -5.63 -5.22
N SER A 38 7.07 -4.94 -6.07
CA SER A 38 5.65 -5.25 -6.30
C SER A 38 5.45 -6.48 -7.20
N SER A 39 6.44 -6.79 -8.06
CA SER A 39 6.38 -7.90 -9.02
C SER A 39 6.87 -9.23 -8.45
N ASP A 40 7.84 -9.24 -7.53
CA ASP A 40 8.36 -10.46 -6.90
C ASP A 40 8.13 -10.48 -5.37
N ARG A 41 7.55 -11.57 -4.87
CA ARG A 41 7.32 -11.83 -3.43
C ARG A 41 8.60 -11.84 -2.60
N LYS A 42 9.74 -12.30 -3.15
CA LYS A 42 11.03 -12.32 -2.44
C LYS A 42 11.56 -10.91 -2.25
N LEU A 43 11.51 -10.10 -3.31
CA LEU A 43 11.90 -8.69 -3.28
C LEU A 43 10.96 -7.88 -2.39
N PHE A 44 9.65 -8.16 -2.43
CA PHE A 44 8.68 -7.58 -1.50
C PHE A 44 9.06 -7.86 -0.04
N ARG A 45 9.43 -9.10 0.26
CA ARG A 45 9.83 -9.50 1.61
C ARG A 45 11.11 -8.78 2.03
N LEU A 46 12.12 -8.73 1.16
CA LEU A 46 13.37 -8.03 1.39
C LEU A 46 13.13 -6.54 1.65
N TRP A 47 12.39 -5.87 0.78
CA TRP A 47 12.01 -4.47 0.94
C TRP A 47 11.24 -4.23 2.25
N ARG A 48 10.33 -5.13 2.62
CA ARG A 48 9.56 -5.03 3.86
C ARG A 48 10.41 -5.23 5.12
N SER A 49 11.42 -6.11 5.07
CA SER A 49 12.29 -6.40 6.22
C SER A 49 13.47 -5.43 6.35
N ASP A 50 14.11 -5.10 5.22
CA ASP A 50 15.23 -4.17 5.14
C ASP A 50 15.13 -3.32 3.86
N PRO A 51 14.43 -2.17 3.94
CA PRO A 51 14.29 -1.25 2.82
C PRO A 51 15.64 -0.72 2.31
N LYS A 52 16.63 -0.57 3.19
CA LYS A 52 17.93 0.01 2.84
C LYS A 52 18.79 -0.98 2.05
N ALA A 53 18.77 -2.26 2.42
CA ALA A 53 19.44 -3.30 1.63
C ALA A 53 18.80 -3.43 0.25
N TYR A 54 17.47 -3.38 0.18
CA TYR A 54 16.75 -3.36 -1.10
C TYR A 54 17.18 -2.17 -1.97
N GLU A 55 17.19 -0.95 -1.41
CA GLU A 55 17.55 0.26 -2.15
C GLU A 55 18.98 0.20 -2.72
N ARG A 56 19.94 -0.33 -1.93
CA ARG A 56 21.33 -0.50 -2.40
C ARG A 56 21.47 -1.49 -3.56
N GLN A 57 20.66 -2.54 -3.60
CA GLN A 57 20.79 -3.60 -4.60
C GLN A 57 19.93 -3.37 -5.85
N TYR A 58 18.73 -2.82 -5.68
CA TYR A 58 17.71 -2.75 -6.73
C TYR A 58 17.22 -1.33 -7.02
N GLY A 59 17.61 -0.33 -6.22
CA GLY A 59 17.13 1.05 -6.35
C GLY A 59 17.47 1.69 -7.70
N GLU A 60 18.67 1.47 -8.22
CA GLU A 60 19.06 1.99 -9.54
C GLU A 60 18.23 1.37 -10.67
N MET A 61 17.86 0.10 -10.54
CA MET A 61 17.06 -0.59 -11.55
C MET A 61 15.60 -0.12 -11.53
N ASP A 62 15.03 0.11 -10.34
CA ASP A 62 13.70 0.72 -10.21
C ASP A 62 13.65 2.13 -10.84
N ARG A 63 14.71 2.93 -10.69
CA ARG A 63 14.81 4.26 -11.32
C ARG A 63 14.84 4.17 -12.85
N GLN A 64 15.70 3.30 -13.40
CA GLN A 64 15.76 3.08 -14.86
C GLN A 64 14.42 2.59 -15.42
N TYR A 65 13.73 1.71 -14.69
CA TYR A 65 12.41 1.22 -15.08
C TYR A 65 11.37 2.34 -15.11
N ALA A 66 11.36 3.21 -14.08
CA ALA A 66 10.47 4.37 -14.04
C ALA A 66 10.73 5.34 -15.21
N GLU A 67 11.99 5.60 -15.54
CA GLU A 67 12.36 6.42 -16.70
C GLU A 67 11.91 5.81 -18.03
N ALA A 68 12.09 4.49 -18.20
CA ALA A 68 11.65 3.78 -19.40
C ALA A 68 10.12 3.84 -19.56
N GLN A 69 9.38 3.70 -18.46
CA GLN A 69 7.92 3.80 -18.46
C GLN A 69 7.43 5.21 -18.83
N GLN A 70 8.08 6.26 -18.31
CA GLN A 70 7.78 7.64 -18.67
C GLN A 70 8.06 7.92 -20.15
N LYS A 71 9.19 7.42 -20.67
CA LYS A 71 9.53 7.53 -22.10
C LYS A 71 8.51 6.81 -22.99
N LYS A 72 7.98 5.66 -22.55
CA LYS A 72 6.93 4.93 -23.26
C LYS A 72 5.61 5.69 -23.29
N SER A 73 5.14 6.19 -22.15
CA SER A 73 3.91 7.01 -22.06
C SER A 73 3.98 8.21 -23.01
N ARG A 74 5.10 8.94 -22.97
CA ARG A 74 5.30 10.13 -23.81
C ARG A 74 5.27 9.85 -25.32
N LYS A 75 5.65 8.64 -25.75
CA LYS A 75 5.57 8.23 -27.17
C LYS A 75 4.17 7.80 -27.61
N THR A 76 3.30 7.43 -26.68
CA THR A 76 1.91 7.05 -26.98
C THR A 76 0.99 8.26 -27.09
N ASP A 77 1.36 9.37 -26.41
CA ASP A 77 0.63 10.63 -26.44
C ASP A 77 1.06 11.58 -27.60
N GLN A 78 2.04 11.17 -28.43
CA GLN A 78 2.48 11.87 -29.65
C GLN A 78 1.97 11.14 -30.89
#